data_AF-A0A5C4UTU0-F1
#
_entry.id   AF-A0A5C4UTU0-F1
#
_cell.length_a   1.000
_cell.length_b   1.000
_cell.length_c   1.000
_cell.angle_alpha   90.00
_cell.angle_beta   90.00
_cell.angle_gamma   90.00
#
_symmetry.space_group_name_H-M   'P 1'
#
loop_
_entity.id
_entity.type
_entity.pdbx_description
1 polymer ?
#
loop_
_entity_poly.entity_id
_entity_poly.type
_entity_poly.pdbx_seq_one_letter_code
_entity_poly.pdbx_strand_id
1 'polypeptide(L)'
;MGRPENPLPTGARNTAVGKLAHWLRTQRHAAGLTYSVMAQQAGCHATTLQRAAKGTGVPPLRVVEAYARACGANLEDARRLWRAARYEASTRRHGTPEPTRIDLIREMAELVPAMIDIYHRTGATLREFEQRAGAHSQLPHSTIHRILRRQVIPTRHQFGLWLDACGITGTQRMAWVHAWGRAQEALLPKGRPDPKAWNEVTFIPSTPPPSHHRLPLAEARAS
;
A
#
# COMPACT_ATOMS: atom_id res chain seq x y z
N MET A 1 -25.43 20.01 23.15
CA MET A 1 -24.48 19.05 23.76
C MET A 1 -24.52 17.76 22.94
N GLY A 2 -23.44 17.43 22.22
CA GLY A 2 -23.39 16.20 21.42
C GLY A 2 -23.09 14.98 22.29
N ARG A 3 -23.70 13.83 21.98
CA ARG A 3 -23.48 12.56 22.68
C ARG A 3 -21.96 12.27 22.81
N PRO A 4 -21.45 11.93 24.00
CA PRO A 4 -20.04 11.62 24.19
C PRO A 4 -19.63 10.42 23.32
N GLU A 5 -18.42 10.48 22.77
CA GLU A 5 -17.88 9.41 21.96
C GLU A 5 -17.57 8.18 22.82
N ASN A 6 -17.87 6.99 22.29
CA ASN A 6 -17.45 5.76 22.95
C ASN A 6 -15.92 5.70 23.06
N PRO A 7 -15.39 5.12 24.15
CA PRO A 7 -13.96 4.86 24.30
C PRO A 7 -13.40 4.14 23.08
N LEU A 8 -12.16 4.44 22.71
CA LEU A 8 -11.44 3.65 21.71
C LEU A 8 -11.35 2.19 22.20
N PRO A 9 -11.45 1.19 21.29
CA PRO A 9 -11.29 -0.21 21.68
C PRO A 9 -9.97 -0.43 22.44
N THR A 10 -10.01 -1.19 23.53
CA THR A 10 -8.88 -1.34 24.47
C THR A 10 -7.60 -1.84 23.79
N GLY A 11 -7.73 -2.76 22.82
CA GLY A 11 -6.61 -3.26 22.01
C GLY A 11 -6.14 -2.32 20.89
N ALA A 12 -6.91 -1.27 20.57
CA ALA A 12 -6.56 -0.30 19.52
C ALA A 12 -5.70 0.85 20.05
N ARG A 13 -5.74 1.16 21.36
CA ARG A 13 -5.11 2.37 21.92
C ARG A 13 -3.60 2.48 21.65
N ASN A 14 -2.88 1.36 21.69
CA ASN A 14 -1.43 1.32 21.45
C ASN A 14 -1.06 1.13 19.97
N THR A 15 -2.05 0.90 19.10
CA THR A 15 -1.85 0.74 17.66
C THR A 15 -1.74 2.10 16.99
N ALA A 16 -1.07 2.17 15.84
CA ALA A 16 -0.96 3.40 15.05
C ALA A 16 -2.33 3.91 14.57
N VAL A 17 -3.30 3.02 14.30
CA VAL A 17 -4.69 3.43 13.99
C VAL A 17 -5.40 4.04 15.21
N GLY A 18 -5.14 3.54 16.41
CA GLY A 18 -5.67 4.15 17.64
C GLY A 18 -5.01 5.48 17.95
N LYS A 19 -3.70 5.62 17.74
CA LYS A 19 -2.98 6.91 17.86
C LYS A 19 -3.54 7.96 16.89
N LEU A 20 -3.79 7.58 15.63
CA LEU A 20 -4.45 8.44 14.65
C LEU A 20 -5.86 8.84 15.12
N ALA A 21 -6.67 7.88 15.54
CA ALA A 21 -8.03 8.17 15.99
C ALA A 21 -8.06 9.06 17.25
N HIS A 22 -7.15 8.82 18.19
CA HIS A 22 -7.00 9.66 19.38
C HIS A 22 -6.63 11.09 19.00
N TRP A 23 -5.62 11.26 18.14
CA TRP A 23 -5.22 12.58 17.66
C TRP A 23 -6.38 13.33 16.97
N LEU A 24 -7.13 12.67 16.08
CA LEU A 24 -8.31 13.26 15.43
C LEU A 24 -9.33 13.78 16.46
N ARG A 25 -9.65 12.97 17.48
CA ARG A 25 -10.57 13.38 18.55
C ARG A 25 -10.04 14.57 19.32
N THR A 26 -8.74 14.57 19.66
CA THR A 26 -8.09 15.69 20.36
C THR A 26 -8.20 16.98 19.55
N GLN A 27 -7.94 16.95 18.24
CA GLN A 27 -8.07 18.14 17.39
C GLN A 27 -9.51 18.65 17.33
N ARG A 28 -10.51 17.76 17.21
CA ARG A 28 -11.92 18.16 17.22
C ARG A 28 -12.33 18.80 18.55
N HIS A 29 -11.89 18.22 19.66
CA HIS A 29 -12.15 18.75 20.99
C HIS A 29 -11.51 20.12 21.21
N ALA A 30 -10.25 20.29 20.79
CA ALA A 30 -9.55 21.58 20.84
C ALA A 30 -10.23 22.65 19.98
N ALA A 31 -10.76 22.27 18.81
CA ALA A 31 -11.51 23.17 17.94
C ALA A 31 -12.96 23.44 18.42
N GLY A 32 -13.44 22.76 19.46
CA GLY A 32 -14.81 22.91 19.97
C GLY A 32 -15.91 22.46 19.00
N LEU A 33 -15.58 21.67 17.98
CA LEU A 33 -16.51 21.32 16.91
C LEU A 33 -17.35 20.09 17.22
N THR A 34 -18.63 20.16 16.89
CA THR A 34 -19.49 18.97 16.79
C THR A 34 -19.27 18.27 15.45
N TYR A 35 -19.59 16.98 15.36
CA TYR A 35 -19.48 16.26 14.09
C TYR A 35 -20.37 16.82 12.98
N SER A 36 -21.52 17.43 13.31
CA SER A 36 -22.40 18.04 12.32
C SER A 36 -21.82 19.33 11.75
N VAL A 37 -21.27 20.19 12.60
CA VAL A 37 -20.61 21.44 12.16
C VAL A 37 -19.34 21.12 11.37
N MET A 38 -18.54 20.18 11.86
CA MET A 38 -17.33 19.75 11.16
C MET A 38 -17.63 19.11 9.80
N ALA A 39 -18.74 18.39 9.67
CA ALA A 39 -19.18 17.81 8.40
C ALA A 39 -19.45 18.87 7.33
N GLN A 40 -20.10 19.98 7.71
CA GLN A 40 -20.35 21.09 6.80
C GLN A 40 -19.04 21.75 6.34
N GLN A 41 -18.07 21.91 7.24
CA GLN A 41 -16.76 22.50 6.92
C GLN A 41 -15.85 21.57 6.11
N ALA A 42 -15.90 20.26 6.38
CA ALA A 42 -15.04 19.26 5.76
C ALA A 42 -15.55 18.76 4.40
N GLY A 43 -16.78 19.10 3.99
CA GLY A 43 -17.42 18.55 2.79
C GLY A 43 -17.61 17.02 2.86
N CYS A 44 -17.69 16.46 4.07
CA CYS A 44 -17.81 15.01 4.32
C CYS A 44 -19.00 14.74 5.23
N HIS A 45 -19.67 13.59 5.07
CA HIS A 45 -20.76 13.22 5.98
C HIS A 45 -20.26 13.03 7.43
N ALA A 46 -21.07 13.46 8.40
CA ALA A 46 -20.77 13.32 9.83
C ALA A 46 -20.48 11.87 10.23
N THR A 47 -21.19 10.90 9.64
CA THR A 47 -20.98 9.47 9.86
C THR A 47 -19.60 9.00 9.38
N THR A 48 -19.08 9.54 8.29
CA THR A 48 -17.73 9.27 7.78
C THR A 48 -16.67 9.77 8.76
N LEU A 49 -16.85 10.99 9.27
CA LEU A 49 -15.94 11.61 10.24
C LEU A 49 -15.95 10.86 11.60
N GLN A 50 -17.13 10.45 12.07
CA GLN A 50 -17.25 9.60 13.25
C GLN A 50 -16.54 8.26 13.06
N ARG A 51 -16.73 7.61 11.91
CA ARG A 51 -16.03 6.34 11.60
C ARG A 51 -14.52 6.52 11.57
N ALA A 52 -14.02 7.61 11.01
CA ALA A 52 -12.58 7.91 11.00
C ALA A 52 -12.00 8.02 12.43
N ALA A 53 -12.77 8.57 13.37
CA ALA A 53 -12.39 8.71 14.77
C ALA A 53 -12.65 7.45 15.63
N LYS A 54 -13.22 6.35 15.10
CA LYS A 54 -13.47 5.12 15.89
C LYS A 54 -12.21 4.30 16.18
N GLY A 55 -11.16 4.44 15.37
CA GLY A 55 -9.92 3.68 15.54
C GLY A 55 -10.02 2.18 15.21
N THR A 56 -11.08 1.76 14.51
CA THR A 56 -11.31 0.35 14.10
C THR A 56 -10.66 0.00 12.76
N GLY A 57 -10.20 1.01 12.01
CA GLY A 57 -9.58 0.83 10.69
C GLY A 57 -9.01 2.15 10.19
N VAL A 58 -8.12 2.09 9.22
CA VAL A 58 -7.44 3.29 8.71
C VAL A 58 -8.33 3.99 7.68
N PRO A 59 -8.82 5.23 7.95
CA PRO A 59 -9.65 5.97 7.02
C PRO A 59 -8.85 6.40 5.76
N PRO A 60 -9.51 6.79 4.65
CA PRO A 60 -8.84 7.37 3.48
C PRO A 60 -8.10 8.66 3.82
N LEU A 61 -6.96 8.95 3.18
CA LEU A 61 -6.16 10.15 3.47
C LEU A 61 -6.97 11.44 3.31
N ARG A 62 -7.76 11.55 2.23
CA ARG A 62 -8.63 12.72 1.99
C ARG A 62 -9.56 13.04 3.17
N VAL A 63 -10.04 12.01 3.89
CA VAL A 63 -10.94 12.19 5.03
C VAL A 63 -10.16 12.72 6.23
N VAL A 64 -8.94 12.23 6.44
CA VAL A 64 -8.05 12.69 7.52
C VAL A 64 -7.61 14.13 7.28
N GLU A 65 -7.25 14.49 6.05
CA GLU A 65 -6.89 15.85 5.69
C GLU A 65 -8.07 16.81 5.81
N ALA A 66 -9.27 16.40 5.37
CA ALA A 66 -10.48 17.20 5.52
C ALA A 66 -10.84 17.41 7.00
N TYR A 67 -10.68 16.38 7.84
CA TYR A 67 -10.87 16.47 9.29
C TYR A 67 -9.89 17.47 9.91
N ALA A 68 -8.59 17.33 9.61
CA ALA A 68 -7.55 18.22 10.12
C ALA A 68 -7.79 19.67 9.67
N ARG A 69 -8.13 19.89 8.41
CA ARG A 69 -8.44 21.23 7.88
C ARG A 69 -9.66 21.85 8.56
N ALA A 70 -10.73 21.09 8.76
CA ALA A 70 -11.92 21.58 9.47
C ALA A 70 -11.63 21.95 10.93
N CYS A 71 -10.71 21.23 11.59
CA CYS A 71 -10.28 21.54 12.95
C CYS A 71 -9.14 22.58 13.04
N GLY A 72 -8.68 23.15 11.93
CA GLY A 72 -7.51 24.04 11.90
C GLY A 72 -6.20 23.36 12.34
N ALA A 73 -6.12 22.04 12.24
CA ALA A 73 -4.97 21.25 12.67
C ALA A 73 -3.89 21.17 11.58
N ASN A 74 -2.65 20.86 12.00
CA ASN A 74 -1.53 20.66 11.09
C ASN A 74 -1.74 19.42 10.19
N LEU A 75 -1.74 19.65 8.87
CA LEU A 75 -1.89 18.59 7.86
C LEU A 75 -0.70 17.62 7.83
N GLU A 76 0.50 18.07 8.15
CA GLU A 76 1.68 17.22 8.14
C GLU A 76 1.65 16.18 9.27
N ASP A 77 1.24 16.59 10.46
CA ASP A 77 1.02 15.67 11.60
C ASP A 77 -0.06 14.63 11.26
N ALA A 78 -1.17 15.09 10.64
CA ALA A 78 -2.24 14.24 10.17
C ALA A 78 -1.73 13.18 9.18
N ARG A 79 -0.93 13.60 8.18
CA ARG A 79 -0.30 12.73 7.18
C ARG A 79 0.70 11.77 7.80
N ARG A 80 1.50 12.21 8.78
CA ARG A 80 2.49 11.36 9.48
C ARG A 80 1.79 10.24 10.25
N LEU A 81 0.79 10.57 11.06
CA LEU A 81 0.01 9.59 11.81
C LEU A 81 -0.76 8.65 10.89
N TRP A 82 -1.30 9.17 9.79
CA TRP A 82 -1.97 8.35 8.79
C TRP A 82 -1.04 7.33 8.12
N ARG A 83 0.16 7.76 7.71
CA ARG A 83 1.18 6.86 7.14
C ARG A 83 1.56 5.75 8.12
N ALA A 84 1.77 6.08 9.40
CA ALA A 84 2.06 5.10 10.43
C ALA A 84 0.92 4.08 10.59
N ALA A 85 -0.33 4.55 10.64
CA ALA A 85 -1.51 3.69 10.75
C ALA A 85 -1.66 2.76 9.53
N ARG A 86 -1.45 3.28 8.32
CA ARG A 86 -1.47 2.50 7.08
C ARG A 86 -0.36 1.46 7.03
N TYR A 87 0.85 1.84 7.40
CA TYR A 87 2.00 0.94 7.42
C TYR A 87 1.74 -0.24 8.35
N GLU A 88 1.32 0.00 9.60
CA GLU A 88 0.99 -1.08 10.54
C GLU A 88 -0.16 -1.97 10.03
N ALA A 89 -1.20 -1.37 9.43
CA ALA A 89 -2.30 -2.14 8.84
C ALA A 89 -1.86 -2.95 7.59
N SER A 90 -0.76 -2.58 6.97
CA SER A 90 -0.15 -3.32 5.86
C SER A 90 0.75 -4.43 6.36
N THR A 91 1.63 -4.16 7.34
CA THR A 91 2.52 -5.17 7.92
C THR A 91 1.74 -6.28 8.62
N ARG A 92 0.62 -5.98 9.26
CA ARG A 92 -0.28 -7.04 9.80
C ARG A 92 -0.86 -7.96 8.73
N ARG A 93 -1.05 -7.46 7.50
CA ARG A 93 -1.59 -8.25 6.37
C ARG A 93 -0.52 -9.00 5.59
N HIS A 94 0.70 -8.46 5.53
CA HIS A 94 1.75 -8.95 4.65
C HIS A 94 3.03 -9.42 5.37
N GLY A 95 3.08 -9.37 6.71
CA GLY A 95 4.28 -9.59 7.52
C GLY A 95 5.12 -8.32 7.68
N THR A 96 5.96 -8.26 8.72
CA THR A 96 6.93 -7.17 8.92
C THR A 96 8.07 -7.32 7.90
N PRO A 97 8.29 -6.37 6.98
CA PRO A 97 9.46 -6.40 6.12
C PRO A 97 10.68 -6.00 6.95
N GLU A 98 11.74 -6.82 6.96
CA GLU A 98 13.03 -6.39 7.50
C GLU A 98 13.49 -5.11 6.78
N PRO A 99 14.14 -4.16 7.48
CA PRO A 99 14.69 -2.96 6.84
C PRO A 99 15.68 -3.38 5.75
N THR A 100 15.22 -3.38 4.51
CA THR A 100 15.98 -3.97 3.41
C THR A 100 17.16 -3.04 3.11
N ARG A 101 18.37 -3.51 3.40
CA ARG A 101 19.58 -2.81 2.97
C ARG A 101 19.68 -2.94 1.46
N ILE A 102 19.21 -1.92 0.76
CA ILE A 102 19.13 -1.86 -0.71
C ILE A 102 20.50 -2.17 -1.34
N ASP A 103 21.58 -1.80 -0.66
CA ASP A 103 22.96 -2.03 -1.09
C ASP A 103 23.35 -3.51 -1.15
N LEU A 104 22.64 -4.39 -0.42
CA LEU A 104 22.90 -5.82 -0.36
C LEU A 104 22.04 -6.64 -1.33
N ILE A 105 21.01 -6.03 -1.93
CA ILE A 105 20.11 -6.70 -2.86
C ILE A 105 20.90 -7.14 -4.09
N ARG A 106 20.87 -8.45 -4.37
CA ARG A 106 21.54 -9.09 -5.51
C ARG A 106 20.59 -9.80 -6.45
N GLU A 107 19.40 -10.14 -5.99
CA GLU A 107 18.42 -10.88 -6.80
C GLU A 107 17.08 -10.15 -6.92
N MET A 108 16.34 -10.43 -7.99
CA MET A 108 15.01 -9.85 -8.19
C MET A 108 13.99 -10.33 -7.15
N ALA A 109 14.19 -11.55 -6.62
CA ALA A 109 13.41 -12.12 -5.53
C ALA A 109 13.54 -11.32 -4.22
N GLU A 110 14.64 -10.58 -4.04
CA GLU A 110 14.88 -9.69 -2.89
C GLU A 110 14.43 -8.25 -3.19
N LEU A 111 14.60 -7.80 -4.44
CA LEU A 111 14.24 -6.44 -4.87
C LEU A 111 12.74 -6.18 -4.87
N VAL A 112 11.94 -7.13 -5.36
CA VAL A 112 10.48 -6.97 -5.44
C VAL A 112 9.83 -6.82 -4.06
N PRO A 113 10.13 -7.65 -3.03
CA PRO A 113 9.66 -7.43 -1.67
C PRO A 113 10.05 -6.07 -1.10
N ALA A 114 11.29 -5.62 -1.33
CA ALA A 114 11.78 -4.33 -0.87
C ALA A 114 11.00 -3.16 -1.51
N MET A 115 10.70 -3.29 -2.81
CA MET A 115 9.90 -2.32 -3.55
C MET A 115 8.44 -2.27 -3.04
N ILE A 116 7.86 -3.43 -2.73
CA ILE A 116 6.52 -3.55 -2.13
C ILE A 116 6.49 -2.92 -0.72
N ASP A 117 7.55 -3.10 0.08
CA ASP A 117 7.68 -2.49 1.40
C ASP A 117 7.65 -0.97 1.34
N ILE A 118 8.41 -0.34 0.43
CA ILE A 118 8.34 1.12 0.26
C ILE A 118 6.93 1.56 -0.10
N TYR A 119 6.28 0.89 -1.05
CA TYR A 119 4.90 1.21 -1.41
C TYR A 119 4.00 1.20 -0.17
N HIS A 120 4.11 0.17 0.67
CA HIS A 120 3.35 0.11 1.91
C HIS A 120 3.70 1.23 2.91
N ARG A 121 4.96 1.65 3.00
CA ARG A 121 5.40 2.78 3.83
C ARG A 121 4.86 4.13 3.34
N THR A 122 4.59 4.28 2.04
CA THR A 122 3.90 5.48 1.55
C THR A 122 2.47 5.61 2.08
N GLY A 123 1.86 4.48 2.49
CA GLY A 123 0.48 4.37 2.93
C GLY A 123 -0.57 4.51 1.81
N ALA A 124 -0.16 4.83 0.59
CA ALA A 124 -1.04 5.12 -0.55
C ALA A 124 -2.00 3.95 -0.85
N THR A 125 -3.20 4.29 -1.33
CA THR A 125 -4.08 3.33 -2.02
C THR A 125 -3.58 3.09 -3.45
N LEU A 126 -3.98 1.99 -4.10
CA LEU A 126 -3.59 1.74 -5.50
C LEU A 126 -3.96 2.91 -6.41
N ARG A 127 -5.16 3.50 -6.23
CA ARG A 127 -5.63 4.64 -7.02
C ARG A 127 -4.80 5.90 -6.77
N GLU A 128 -4.47 6.19 -5.51
CA GLU A 128 -3.58 7.33 -5.19
C GLU A 128 -2.17 7.10 -5.74
N PHE A 129 -1.69 5.86 -5.72
CA PHE A 129 -0.38 5.49 -6.27
C PHE A 129 -0.33 5.61 -7.79
N GLU A 130 -1.36 5.13 -8.50
CA GLU A 130 -1.52 5.31 -9.94
C GLU A 130 -1.60 6.80 -10.34
N GLN A 131 -2.31 7.62 -9.56
CA GLN A 131 -2.34 9.07 -9.77
C GLN A 131 -0.94 9.70 -9.61
N ARG A 132 -0.16 9.27 -8.62
CA ARG A 132 1.22 9.74 -8.43
C ARG A 132 2.17 9.25 -9.52
N ALA A 133 1.93 8.05 -10.06
CA ALA A 133 2.73 7.45 -11.11
C ALA A 133 2.42 8.00 -12.52
N GLY A 134 1.69 9.11 -12.64
CA GLY A 134 1.46 9.81 -13.91
C GLY A 134 0.12 9.53 -14.61
N ALA A 135 -0.82 8.81 -13.97
CA ALA A 135 -2.16 8.47 -14.45
C ALA A 135 -2.22 7.63 -15.75
N HIS A 136 -2.97 6.50 -15.70
CA HIS A 136 -3.43 5.55 -16.74
C HIS A 136 -2.49 5.07 -17.88
N SER A 137 -1.43 5.80 -18.25
CA SER A 137 -0.56 5.51 -19.40
C SER A 137 0.85 5.04 -18.99
N GLN A 138 1.34 5.43 -17.82
CA GLN A 138 2.72 5.15 -17.41
C GLN A 138 2.83 3.93 -16.48
N LEU A 139 1.92 3.78 -15.51
CA LEU A 139 1.86 2.63 -14.62
C LEU A 139 0.39 2.24 -14.33
N PRO A 140 -0.23 1.37 -15.15
CA PRO A 140 -1.65 1.02 -14.99
C PRO A 140 -1.96 0.35 -13.64
N HIS A 141 -3.17 0.59 -13.11
CA HIS A 141 -3.70 -0.06 -11.91
C HIS A 141 -3.51 -1.59 -11.88
N SER A 142 -3.73 -2.25 -13.02
CA SER A 142 -3.57 -3.71 -13.17
C SER A 142 -2.12 -4.17 -13.01
N THR A 143 -1.16 -3.40 -13.53
CA THR A 143 0.28 -3.68 -13.40
C THR A 143 0.73 -3.51 -11.96
N ILE A 144 0.34 -2.43 -11.29
CA ILE A 144 0.62 -2.21 -9.86
C ILE A 144 0.11 -3.40 -9.04
N HIS A 145 -1.13 -3.82 -9.28
CA HIS A 145 -1.74 -4.94 -8.56
C HIS A 145 -1.00 -6.27 -8.79
N ARG A 146 -0.59 -6.58 -10.03
CA ARG A 146 0.19 -7.79 -10.34
C ARG A 146 1.57 -7.78 -9.67
N ILE A 147 2.24 -6.63 -9.65
CA ILE A 147 3.52 -6.43 -8.96
C ILE A 147 3.36 -6.66 -7.45
N LEU A 148 2.33 -6.07 -6.82
CA LEU A 148 2.05 -6.25 -5.38
C LEU A 148 1.77 -7.71 -5.02
N ARG A 149 1.16 -8.48 -5.93
CA ARG A 149 0.94 -9.92 -5.78
C ARG A 149 2.14 -10.77 -6.20
N ARG A 150 3.26 -10.18 -6.58
CA ARG A 150 4.47 -10.86 -7.07
C ARG A 150 4.22 -11.75 -8.29
N GLN A 151 3.23 -11.40 -9.12
CA GLN A 151 2.84 -12.15 -10.32
C GLN A 151 3.63 -11.74 -11.56
N VAL A 152 4.27 -10.57 -11.53
CA VAL A 152 5.11 -10.06 -12.62
C VAL A 152 6.35 -9.38 -12.03
N ILE A 153 7.46 -9.50 -12.76
CA ILE A 153 8.65 -8.69 -12.52
C ILE A 153 8.44 -7.38 -13.31
N PRO A 154 8.58 -6.20 -12.67
CA PRO A 154 8.43 -4.91 -13.36
C PRO A 154 9.52 -4.71 -14.41
N THR A 155 9.29 -3.85 -15.40
CA THR A 155 10.36 -3.39 -16.31
C THR A 155 11.17 -2.27 -15.66
N ARG A 156 12.38 -1.97 -16.18
CA ARG A 156 13.23 -0.88 -15.68
C ARG A 156 12.51 0.48 -15.72
N HIS A 157 11.67 0.71 -16.73
CA HIS A 157 10.86 1.92 -16.83
C HIS A 157 9.77 1.97 -15.75
N GLN A 158 9.02 0.87 -15.58
CA GLN A 158 7.99 0.75 -14.53
C GLN A 158 8.58 0.92 -13.12
N PHE A 159 9.79 0.39 -12.90
CA PHE A 159 10.53 0.56 -11.66
C PHE A 159 10.90 2.03 -11.41
N GLY A 160 11.37 2.75 -12.42
CA GLY A 160 11.64 4.19 -12.31
C GLY A 160 10.39 4.98 -11.88
N LEU A 161 9.27 4.73 -12.56
CA LEU A 161 7.98 5.34 -12.23
C LEU A 161 7.48 4.99 -10.83
N TRP A 162 7.74 3.75 -10.39
CA TRP A 162 7.42 3.32 -9.03
C TRP A 162 8.20 4.12 -7.99
N LEU A 163 9.51 4.31 -8.20
CA LEU A 163 10.34 5.12 -7.30
C LEU A 163 9.88 6.58 -7.27
N ASP A 164 9.51 7.14 -8.42
CA ASP A 164 8.93 8.49 -8.52
C ASP A 164 7.62 8.59 -7.73
N ALA A 165 6.70 7.64 -7.90
CA ALA A 165 5.43 7.59 -7.17
C ALA A 165 5.62 7.37 -5.66
N CYS A 166 6.72 6.71 -5.27
CA CYS A 166 7.15 6.58 -3.88
C CYS A 166 7.87 7.81 -3.32
N GLY A 167 8.19 8.81 -4.16
CA GLY A 167 8.93 10.01 -3.76
C GLY A 167 10.43 9.78 -3.53
N ILE A 168 10.99 8.70 -4.06
CA ILE A 168 12.41 8.35 -3.92
C ILE A 168 13.23 9.11 -4.95
N THR A 169 14.05 10.03 -4.48
CA THR A 169 14.87 10.94 -5.29
C THR A 169 16.34 10.92 -4.86
N GLY A 170 17.22 11.58 -5.63
CA GLY A 170 18.62 11.80 -5.26
C GLY A 170 19.43 10.51 -5.03
N THR A 171 20.22 10.52 -3.96
CA THR A 171 21.13 9.41 -3.58
C THR A 171 20.38 8.11 -3.30
N GLN A 172 19.20 8.19 -2.69
CA GLN A 172 18.37 7.02 -2.44
C GLN A 172 17.92 6.38 -3.76
N ARG A 173 17.54 7.18 -4.76
CA ARG A 173 17.20 6.66 -6.10
C ARG A 173 18.38 5.93 -6.74
N MET A 174 19.59 6.44 -6.60
CA MET A 174 20.78 5.81 -7.15
C MET A 174 21.03 4.44 -6.51
N ALA A 175 20.91 4.31 -5.19
CA ALA A 175 21.03 3.02 -4.51
C ALA A 175 20.04 1.98 -5.06
N TRP A 176 18.78 2.39 -5.28
CA TRP A 176 17.75 1.54 -5.92
C TRP A 176 18.09 1.15 -7.36
N VAL A 177 18.60 2.08 -8.16
CA VAL A 177 19.00 1.81 -9.54
C VAL A 177 20.20 0.86 -9.60
N HIS A 178 21.16 0.99 -8.68
CA HIS A 178 22.28 0.06 -8.58
C HIS A 178 21.83 -1.34 -8.13
N ALA A 179 20.90 -1.43 -7.17
CA ALA A 179 20.29 -2.69 -6.77
C ALA A 179 19.53 -3.37 -7.91
N TRP A 180 18.79 -2.60 -8.69
CA TRP A 180 18.15 -3.07 -9.92
C TRP A 180 19.16 -3.62 -10.91
N GLY A 181 20.27 -2.91 -11.14
CA GLY A 181 21.33 -3.34 -12.06
C GLY A 181 21.91 -4.70 -11.67
N ARG A 182 22.27 -4.88 -10.39
CA ARG A 182 22.78 -6.17 -9.87
C ARG A 182 21.75 -7.29 -10.01
N ALA A 183 20.50 -7.02 -9.65
CA ALA A 183 19.41 -8.00 -9.76
C ALA A 183 19.11 -8.39 -11.22
N GLN A 184 19.25 -7.46 -12.16
CA GLN A 184 19.09 -7.71 -13.58
C GLN A 184 20.26 -8.51 -14.16
N GLU A 185 21.49 -8.23 -13.73
CA GLU A 185 22.66 -9.03 -14.09
C GLU A 185 22.58 -10.47 -13.58
N ALA A 186 22.00 -10.68 -12.39
CA ALA A 186 21.77 -12.02 -11.85
C ALA A 186 20.67 -12.81 -12.60
N LEU A 187 19.69 -12.10 -13.20
CA LEU A 187 18.67 -12.70 -14.06
C LEU A 187 19.19 -13.08 -15.45
N LEU A 188 20.28 -12.44 -15.90
CA LEU A 188 20.92 -12.76 -17.16
C LEU A 188 21.69 -14.08 -17.03
N PRO A 189 21.51 -15.05 -17.94
CA PRO A 189 22.38 -16.22 -18.01
C PRO A 189 23.84 -15.74 -18.08
N LYS A 190 24.75 -16.37 -17.32
CA LYS A 190 26.20 -16.13 -17.45
C LYS A 190 26.64 -16.56 -18.85
N GLY A 191 26.60 -15.62 -19.79
CA GLY A 191 26.73 -15.86 -21.23
C GLY A 191 25.69 -15.02 -21.95
N ARG A 192 26.09 -13.81 -22.39
CA ARG A 192 25.23 -12.79 -23.02
C ARG A 192 24.31 -13.40 -24.10
N PRO A 193 22.97 -13.44 -23.91
CA PRO A 193 22.06 -13.82 -24.98
C PRO A 193 21.59 -12.60 -25.78
N ASP A 194 21.19 -12.88 -27.02
CA ASP A 194 20.75 -11.94 -28.07
C ASP A 194 19.70 -10.93 -27.57
N PRO A 195 19.85 -9.61 -27.86
CA PRO A 195 18.88 -8.57 -27.54
C PRO A 195 17.43 -8.86 -27.95
N LYS A 196 17.19 -9.75 -28.92
CA LYS A 196 15.84 -10.16 -29.34
C LYS A 196 15.12 -11.11 -28.38
N ALA A 197 15.84 -11.82 -27.50
CA ALA A 197 15.23 -12.76 -26.56
C ALA A 197 14.34 -12.08 -25.49
N TRP A 198 14.55 -10.78 -25.21
CA TRP A 198 13.77 -10.04 -24.23
C TRP A 198 12.31 -9.81 -24.62
N ASN A 199 11.97 -9.91 -25.91
CA ASN A 199 10.60 -9.75 -26.38
C ASN A 199 9.78 -11.05 -26.29
N GLU A 200 10.42 -12.20 -26.09
CA GLU A 200 9.74 -13.51 -25.97
C GLU A 200 9.58 -14.01 -24.53
N VAL A 201 10.32 -13.45 -23.55
CA VAL A 201 10.26 -13.87 -22.14
C VAL A 201 9.07 -13.23 -21.37
N THR A 202 8.03 -12.77 -22.09
CA THR A 202 6.77 -12.31 -21.51
C THR A 202 5.68 -13.38 -21.51
N PHE A 203 5.99 -14.59 -21.01
CA PHE A 203 4.95 -15.49 -20.53
C PHE A 203 5.54 -16.51 -19.56
N ILE A 204 5.35 -16.29 -18.26
CA ILE A 204 5.35 -17.41 -17.31
C ILE A 204 3.87 -17.81 -17.20
N PRO A 205 3.43 -18.92 -17.82
CA PRO A 205 2.11 -19.44 -17.53
C PRO A 205 2.10 -19.81 -16.05
N SER A 206 1.24 -19.16 -15.28
CA SER A 206 0.94 -19.61 -13.92
C SER A 206 0.27 -20.97 -14.04
N THR A 207 0.98 -22.05 -13.74
CA THR A 207 0.37 -23.37 -13.56
C THR A 207 -0.61 -23.25 -12.39
N PRO A 208 -1.92 -23.49 -12.59
CA PRO A 208 -2.86 -23.54 -11.48
C PRO A 208 -2.52 -24.77 -10.60
N PRO A 209 -2.68 -24.67 -9.26
CA PRO A 209 -2.45 -25.81 -8.37
C PRO A 209 -3.39 -26.98 -8.72
N PRO A 210 -2.96 -28.23 -8.50
CA PRO A 210 -3.75 -29.39 -8.89
C PRO A 210 -5.09 -29.39 -8.16
N SER A 211 -6.17 -29.42 -8.94
CA SER A 211 -7.52 -29.59 -8.43
C SER A 211 -7.63 -31.02 -7.91
N HIS A 212 -7.86 -31.20 -6.61
CA HIS A 212 -8.19 -32.51 -6.05
C HIS A 212 -9.45 -33.04 -6.76
N HIS A 213 -9.28 -34.03 -7.62
CA HIS A 213 -10.38 -34.78 -8.22
C HIS A 213 -11.23 -35.40 -7.11
N ARG A 214 -12.48 -34.97 -6.99
CA ARG A 214 -13.53 -35.78 -6.35
C ARG A 214 -13.74 -37.01 -7.23
N LEU A 215 -13.54 -38.19 -6.65
CA LEU A 215 -14.03 -39.46 -7.19
C LEU A 215 -15.56 -39.40 -7.30
N PRO A 216 -16.18 -39.77 -8.43
CA PRO A 216 -17.61 -39.99 -8.49
C PRO A 216 -17.96 -41.33 -7.83
N LEU A 217 -18.91 -41.30 -6.89
CA LEU A 217 -19.68 -42.46 -6.46
C LEU A 217 -20.40 -43.04 -7.68
N ALA A 218 -20.06 -44.28 -8.04
CA ALA A 218 -20.80 -45.05 -9.03
C ALA A 218 -22.16 -45.44 -8.42
N GLU A 219 -23.22 -44.85 -8.98
CA GLU A 219 -24.60 -45.26 -8.76
C GLU A 219 -24.89 -46.62 -9.42
N ALA A 220 -25.78 -47.35 -8.77
CA ALA A 220 -26.35 -48.61 -9.20
C ALA A 220 -27.17 -48.48 -10.50
N ARG A 221 -27.07 -49.46 -11.39
CA ARG A 221 -28.17 -50.39 -11.78
C ARG A 221 -27.90 -51.20 -13.05
N ALA A 222 -28.53 -52.38 -13.06
CA ALA A 222 -28.96 -53.24 -14.17
C ALA A 222 -27.91 -54.14 -14.84
N SER A 223 -27.89 -55.42 -14.46
CA SER A 223 -28.63 -56.49 -15.15
C SER A 223 -28.74 -57.73 -14.26
#